data_AF-A0A8J5L4D0-F1
#
_entry.id   AF-A0A8J5L4D0-F1
#
_cell.length_a   1.000
_cell.length_b   1.000
_cell.length_c   1.000
_cell.angle_alpha   90.00
_cell.angle_beta   90.00
_cell.angle_gamma   90.00
#
_symmetry.space_group_name_H-M   'P 1'
#
loop_
_entity.id
_entity.type
_entity.pdbx_description
1 polymer ?
#
loop_
_entity_poly.entity_id
_entity_poly.type
_entity_poly.pdbx_seq_one_letter_code
_entity_poly.pdbx_strand_id
1 'polypeptide(L)'
;MDVVEKLRRGVSRQLSLGSLTLSRFSFRRQASMDPRLGSSRRFAVGRQSSLDPNRRSPEKAELGMPENLDATMQLLFMACQGDVQGVENLLKDGVDVNNIDLDGRTVLHIAACEGHVDVVRLLLSWRANVDARDRWGSTAAADAKYYGHDEVYNLLKFRGAKTPKIRKAPMTVFDPKEVPEYELNPEELHFRHGAELTKESCHVAKWNGTKVTVKMLEQDACSDAETINGFKNELTLMLKARHPNLIQFVGAVTQNIPMMIVSEYLPKGDFGSYLRKKGRLKIIKALRFALDIARGINYLHECKPDPIIHCNLTST
;
A
#
# COMPACT_ATOMS: atom_id res chain seq x y z
N MET A 1 19.58 -54.24 20.51
CA MET A 1 20.76 -55.04 20.89
C MET A 1 21.93 -54.42 20.15
N ASP A 2 22.31 -53.21 20.57
CA ASP A 2 23.56 -52.95 21.31
C ASP A 2 24.66 -52.59 20.29
N VAL A 3 25.29 -51.43 20.32
CA VAL A 3 25.80 -50.72 21.49
C VAL A 3 25.75 -49.21 21.24
N VAL A 4 24.65 -48.58 21.65
CA VAL A 4 24.63 -47.18 22.09
C VAL A 4 25.10 -47.24 23.54
N GLU A 5 26.41 -47.24 23.79
CA GLU A 5 27.03 -46.97 25.09
C GLU A 5 28.54 -47.26 25.02
N LYS A 6 29.34 -46.23 24.73
CA LYS A 6 30.71 -46.04 25.25
C LYS A 6 31.30 -44.83 24.53
N LEU A 7 31.16 -43.68 25.16
CA LEU A 7 32.21 -42.67 25.36
C LEU A 7 31.61 -41.46 26.10
N ARG A 8 31.15 -41.72 27.34
CA ARG A 8 31.10 -40.72 28.41
C ARG A 8 32.26 -41.00 29.35
N ARG A 9 33.16 -40.03 29.48
CA ARG A 9 34.15 -39.75 30.55
C ARG A 9 35.00 -38.62 29.97
N GLY A 10 34.98 -37.38 30.44
CA GLY A 10 34.71 -36.87 31.77
C GLY A 10 35.95 -36.10 32.19
N VAL A 11 35.89 -34.77 32.19
CA VAL A 11 36.75 -33.93 33.04
C VAL A 11 35.91 -32.76 33.53
N SER A 12 35.39 -32.91 34.75
CA SER A 12 35.04 -31.81 35.63
C SER A 12 36.29 -31.38 36.38
N ARG A 13 36.50 -30.06 36.52
CA ARG A 13 37.24 -29.34 37.58
C ARG A 13 37.32 -27.87 37.13
N GLN A 14 37.20 -26.84 37.95
CA GLN A 14 36.67 -26.61 39.29
C GLN A 14 36.65 -25.07 39.44
N LEU A 15 35.76 -24.56 40.27
CA LEU A 15 35.58 -23.15 40.61
C LEU A 15 36.75 -22.60 41.44
N SER A 16 37.05 -21.30 41.29
CA SER A 16 37.44 -20.39 42.37
C SER A 16 37.26 -18.94 41.85
N LEU A 17 36.24 -18.18 42.27
CA LEU A 17 36.13 -17.37 43.50
C LEU A 17 37.14 -16.20 43.61
N GLY A 18 36.57 -14.99 43.57
CA GLY A 18 37.08 -13.74 44.12
C GLY A 18 37.44 -12.67 43.08
N SER A 19 37.08 -11.38 43.16
CA SER A 19 36.12 -10.57 43.91
C SER A 19 36.46 -9.09 43.61
N LEU A 20 35.45 -8.28 43.23
CA LEU A 20 35.36 -6.80 43.30
C LEU A 20 36.33 -6.00 42.38
N THR A 21 35.87 -5.02 41.59
CA THR A 21 35.31 -3.75 42.08
C THR A 21 34.23 -3.14 41.17
N LEU A 22 33.22 -2.55 41.82
CA LEU A 22 32.09 -1.77 41.27
C LEU A 22 32.49 -0.40 40.70
N SER A 23 31.79 0.01 39.64
CA SER A 23 31.47 1.41 39.28
C SER A 23 30.14 1.39 38.51
N ARG A 24 28.98 1.40 39.17
CA ARG A 24 28.13 2.56 39.52
C ARG A 24 27.92 3.60 38.40
N PHE A 25 27.01 3.29 37.47
CA PHE A 25 26.14 4.30 36.85
C PHE A 25 24.68 3.88 37.01
N SER A 26 24.06 4.35 38.08
CA SER A 26 22.62 4.30 38.29
C SER A 26 21.98 5.58 37.75
N PHE A 27 21.23 5.50 36.65
CA PHE A 27 20.36 6.61 36.25
C PHE A 27 19.08 6.58 37.08
N ARG A 28 19.07 7.45 38.08
CA ARG A 28 17.96 7.72 38.98
C ARG A 28 16.88 8.50 38.22
N ARG A 29 15.66 7.97 38.17
CA ARG A 29 14.48 8.66 37.63
C ARG A 29 14.09 9.75 38.64
N GLN A 30 14.27 11.03 38.30
CA GLN A 30 13.73 12.14 39.07
C GLN A 30 12.32 12.50 38.57
N ALA A 31 11.42 12.71 39.51
CA ALA A 31 10.09 13.27 39.33
C ALA A 31 10.04 14.70 39.93
N SER A 32 9.06 15.49 39.50
CA SER A 32 8.73 16.89 39.87
C SER A 32 9.52 17.96 39.08
N MET A 33 8.95 19.03 38.55
CA MET A 33 7.70 19.77 38.82
C MET A 33 7.14 20.38 37.53
N ASP A 34 5.82 20.51 37.44
CA ASP A 34 5.08 21.49 36.61
C ASP A 34 4.64 22.61 37.59
N PRO A 35 4.53 23.91 37.24
CA PRO A 35 3.42 24.30 36.37
C PRO A 35 3.61 25.57 35.49
N ARG A 36 2.80 25.61 34.42
CA ARG A 36 2.07 26.76 33.80
C ARG A 36 2.51 27.22 32.40
N LEU A 37 1.65 26.82 31.45
CA LEU A 37 1.11 27.62 30.34
C LEU A 37 2.09 28.14 29.28
N GLY A 38 2.29 27.33 28.25
CA GLY A 38 2.77 27.77 26.94
C GLY A 38 2.28 26.79 25.88
N SER A 39 1.24 27.18 25.14
CA SER A 39 0.62 26.43 24.06
C SER A 39 1.66 25.92 23.05
N SER A 40 1.92 24.62 23.04
CA SER A 40 2.52 23.89 21.91
C SER A 40 2.43 22.39 22.20
N ARG A 41 1.36 21.76 21.70
CA ARG A 41 1.26 20.30 21.64
C ARG A 41 2.31 19.78 20.65
N ARG A 42 3.53 19.59 21.15
CA ARG A 42 4.59 18.82 20.52
C ARG A 42 4.10 17.38 20.32
N PHE A 43 4.20 16.87 19.10
CA PHE A 43 3.97 15.47 18.80
C PHE A 43 4.95 14.62 19.60
N ALA A 44 4.42 13.69 20.40
CA ALA A 44 5.22 12.70 21.10
C ALA A 44 5.86 11.76 20.07
N VAL A 45 7.19 11.71 20.06
CA VAL A 45 7.99 10.70 19.35
C VAL A 45 7.48 9.32 19.78
N GLY A 46 6.99 8.53 18.82
CA GLY A 46 6.44 7.19 19.06
C GLY A 46 4.97 6.99 18.67
N ARG A 47 4.27 7.99 18.11
CA ARG A 47 2.98 7.72 17.46
C ARG A 47 3.21 7.05 16.10
N GLN A 48 2.85 5.77 16.02
CA GLN A 48 2.60 5.06 14.76
C GLN A 48 1.72 5.94 13.86
N SER A 49 2.10 6.03 12.60
CA SER A 49 1.50 6.85 11.53
C SER A 49 0.12 6.35 11.06
N SER A 50 -0.66 5.72 11.93
CA SER A 50 -1.98 5.17 11.62
C SER A 50 -2.97 5.58 12.71
N LEU A 51 -3.58 6.75 12.54
CA LEU A 51 -4.74 7.20 13.31
C LEU A 51 -5.98 7.09 12.42
N ASP A 52 -6.52 5.87 12.34
CA ASP A 52 -7.87 5.62 11.83
C ASP A 52 -8.89 6.31 12.78
N PRO A 53 -9.80 7.17 12.30
CA PRO A 53 -10.71 7.92 13.17
C PRO A 53 -11.77 7.05 13.85
N ASN A 54 -11.93 5.79 13.43
CA ASN A 54 -12.63 4.79 14.22
C ASN A 54 -11.70 4.24 15.29
N ARG A 55 -11.68 4.94 16.44
CA ARG A 55 -11.15 4.43 17.70
C ARG A 55 -11.86 3.10 17.99
N ARG A 56 -11.24 1.98 17.62
CA ARG A 56 -11.60 0.65 18.12
C ARG A 56 -11.55 0.78 19.65
N SER A 57 -12.73 0.77 20.27
CA SER A 57 -12.85 0.41 21.67
C SER A 57 -12.07 -0.90 21.87
N PRO A 58 -11.38 -1.09 23.01
CA PRO A 58 -10.68 -2.33 23.28
C PRO A 58 -11.71 -3.40 23.69
N GLU A 59 -12.64 -3.71 22.80
CA GLU A 59 -13.21 -5.04 22.78
C GLU A 59 -12.31 -5.85 21.87
N LYS A 60 -11.61 -6.81 22.45
CA LYS A 60 -10.89 -7.85 21.72
C LYS A 60 -11.90 -8.57 20.81
N ALA A 61 -12.15 -8.05 19.62
CA ALA A 61 -12.43 -8.91 18.48
C ALA A 61 -11.07 -9.52 18.14
N GLU A 62 -10.80 -10.69 18.69
CA GLU A 62 -9.71 -11.52 18.23
C GLU A 62 -9.86 -11.63 16.72
N LEU A 63 -8.89 -11.09 15.97
CA LEU A 63 -8.68 -11.41 14.55
C LEU A 63 -8.32 -12.90 14.52
N GLY A 64 -9.35 -13.74 14.62
CA GLY A 64 -9.23 -15.18 14.59
C GLY A 64 -8.72 -15.59 13.22
N MET A 65 -7.52 -16.14 13.17
CA MET A 65 -7.14 -17.00 12.05
C MET A 65 -8.20 -18.11 11.97
N PRO A 66 -8.81 -18.38 10.81
CA PRO A 66 -9.84 -19.39 10.70
C PRO A 66 -9.27 -20.75 11.14
N GLU A 67 -9.96 -21.44 12.05
CA GLU A 67 -9.56 -22.77 12.55
C GLU A 67 -9.54 -23.83 11.43
N ASN A 68 -10.19 -23.53 10.29
CA ASN A 68 -10.30 -24.36 9.09
C ASN A 68 -9.95 -23.54 7.83
N LEU A 69 -8.66 -23.26 7.64
CA LEU A 69 -8.14 -22.50 6.49
C LEU A 69 -8.57 -23.11 5.13
N ASP A 70 -8.68 -24.43 5.06
CA ASP A 70 -9.05 -25.17 3.84
C ASP A 70 -10.51 -24.92 3.42
N ALA A 71 -11.44 -25.01 4.37
CA ALA A 71 -12.87 -24.74 4.11
C ALA A 71 -13.13 -23.26 3.78
N THR A 72 -12.38 -22.34 4.38
CA THR A 72 -12.46 -20.90 4.06
C THR A 72 -11.98 -20.64 2.63
N MET A 73 -10.84 -21.24 2.24
CA MET A 73 -10.31 -21.15 0.88
C MET A 73 -11.29 -21.73 -0.14
N GLN A 74 -11.92 -22.86 0.21
CA GLN A 74 -12.93 -23.50 -0.63
C GLN A 74 -14.16 -22.60 -0.80
N LEU A 75 -14.64 -21.95 0.26
CA LEU A 75 -15.77 -21.02 0.21
C LEU A 75 -15.46 -19.80 -0.68
N LEU A 76 -14.26 -19.23 -0.55
CA LEU A 76 -13.78 -18.15 -1.42
C LEU A 76 -13.70 -18.58 -2.89
N PHE A 77 -13.21 -19.80 -3.14
CA PHE A 77 -13.12 -20.35 -4.50
C PHE A 77 -14.50 -20.56 -5.13
N MET A 78 -15.47 -21.12 -4.40
CA MET A 78 -16.84 -21.31 -4.88
C MET A 78 -17.52 -19.96 -5.18
N ALA A 79 -17.31 -18.96 -4.33
CA ALA A 79 -17.81 -17.61 -4.57
C ALA A 79 -17.16 -16.94 -5.79
N CYS A 80 -15.86 -17.19 -6.05
CA CYS A 80 -15.16 -16.72 -7.24
C CYS A 80 -15.72 -17.34 -8.53
N GLN A 81 -16.10 -18.62 -8.50
CA GLN A 81 -16.73 -19.30 -9.64
C GLN A 81 -18.21 -18.94 -9.84
N GLY A 82 -18.83 -18.25 -8.87
CA GLY A 82 -20.26 -17.97 -8.90
C GLY A 82 -21.14 -19.16 -8.52
N ASP A 83 -20.56 -20.21 -7.89
CA ASP A 83 -21.30 -21.41 -7.50
C ASP A 83 -22.13 -21.16 -6.24
N VAL A 84 -23.38 -20.71 -6.45
CA VAL A 84 -24.35 -20.43 -5.39
C VAL A 84 -24.61 -21.68 -4.53
N GLN A 85 -24.71 -22.86 -5.13
CA GLN A 85 -25.06 -24.08 -4.41
C GLN A 85 -23.88 -24.57 -3.56
N GLY A 86 -22.66 -24.51 -4.10
CA GLY A 86 -21.43 -24.80 -3.38
C GLY A 86 -21.22 -23.87 -2.18
N VAL A 87 -21.46 -22.56 -2.37
CA VAL A 87 -21.42 -21.57 -1.28
C VAL A 87 -22.47 -21.88 -0.22
N GLU A 88 -23.72 -22.17 -0.60
CA GLU A 88 -24.80 -22.46 0.35
C GLU A 88 -24.51 -23.71 1.19
N ASN A 89 -23.98 -24.77 0.56
CA ASN A 89 -23.65 -26.02 1.26
C ASN A 89 -22.56 -25.79 2.31
N LEU A 90 -21.49 -25.08 1.97
CA LEU A 90 -20.40 -24.79 2.90
C LEU A 90 -20.85 -23.91 4.08
N LEU A 91 -21.77 -22.96 3.85
CA LEU A 91 -22.36 -22.16 4.93
C LEU A 91 -23.24 -23.01 5.86
N LYS A 92 -23.99 -23.99 5.30
CA LYS A 92 -24.76 -24.96 6.10
C LYS A 92 -23.87 -25.90 6.91
N ASP A 93 -22.69 -26.22 6.40
CA ASP A 93 -21.68 -27.04 7.10
C ASP A 93 -20.97 -26.27 8.24
N GLY A 94 -21.34 -25.01 8.46
CA GLY A 94 -20.89 -24.20 9.60
C GLY A 94 -19.67 -23.32 9.33
N VAL A 95 -19.27 -23.14 8.06
CA VAL A 95 -18.24 -22.16 7.71
C VAL A 95 -18.77 -20.74 7.94
N ASP A 96 -18.02 -19.92 8.68
CA ASP A 96 -18.41 -18.53 8.92
C ASP A 96 -18.31 -17.71 7.62
N VAL A 97 -19.42 -17.07 7.26
CA VAL A 97 -19.56 -16.18 6.10
C VAL A 97 -18.60 -14.98 6.15
N ASN A 98 -18.15 -14.60 7.35
CA ASN A 98 -17.25 -13.48 7.60
C ASN A 98 -15.78 -13.89 7.74
N ASN A 99 -15.44 -15.16 7.50
CA ASN A 99 -14.05 -15.57 7.44
C ASN A 99 -13.29 -14.78 6.37
N ILE A 100 -12.01 -14.56 6.66
CA ILE A 100 -11.12 -13.74 5.85
C ILE A 100 -9.96 -14.56 5.29
N ASP A 101 -9.48 -14.17 4.11
CA ASP A 101 -8.24 -14.67 3.53
C ASP A 101 -7.00 -13.96 4.10
N LEU A 102 -5.82 -14.28 3.55
CA LEU A 102 -4.55 -13.65 3.93
C LEU A 102 -4.52 -12.13 3.70
N ASP A 103 -5.36 -11.62 2.80
CA ASP A 103 -5.49 -10.21 2.47
C ASP A 103 -6.62 -9.53 3.26
N GLY A 104 -7.24 -10.23 4.20
CA GLY A 104 -8.37 -9.72 4.97
C GLY A 104 -9.68 -9.64 4.18
N ARG A 105 -9.75 -10.26 3.00
CA ARG A 105 -10.94 -10.26 2.15
C ARG A 105 -11.91 -11.31 2.63
N THR A 106 -13.18 -10.94 2.72
CA THR A 106 -14.29 -11.88 2.96
C THR A 106 -14.81 -12.45 1.65
N VAL A 107 -15.63 -13.50 1.73
CA VAL A 107 -16.33 -14.10 0.59
C VAL A 107 -17.19 -13.08 -0.16
N LEU A 108 -17.74 -12.09 0.56
CA LEU A 108 -18.50 -10.99 -0.03
C LEU A 108 -17.63 -10.08 -0.92
N HIS A 109 -16.35 -9.87 -0.58
CA HIS A 109 -15.42 -9.12 -1.45
C HIS A 109 -15.21 -9.89 -2.76
N ILE A 110 -14.93 -11.20 -2.67
CA ILE A 110 -14.68 -12.03 -3.86
C ILE A 110 -15.90 -12.07 -4.79
N ALA A 111 -17.09 -12.34 -4.25
CA ALA A 111 -18.32 -12.35 -5.03
C ALA A 111 -18.63 -10.98 -5.66
N ALA A 112 -18.25 -9.89 -5.00
CA ALA A 112 -18.43 -8.53 -5.50
C ALA A 112 -17.41 -8.13 -6.57
N CYS A 113 -16.15 -8.56 -6.44
CA CYS A 113 -15.09 -8.40 -7.44
C CYS A 113 -15.45 -9.07 -8.76
N GLU A 114 -16.05 -10.26 -8.71
CA GLU A 114 -16.39 -11.06 -9.90
C GLU A 114 -17.81 -10.76 -10.43
N GLY A 115 -18.61 -9.98 -9.69
CA GLY A 115 -19.93 -9.56 -10.13
C GLY A 115 -21.04 -10.60 -9.96
N HIS A 116 -20.84 -11.63 -9.14
CA HIS A 116 -21.79 -12.72 -8.94
C HIS A 116 -22.97 -12.31 -8.05
N VAL A 117 -23.99 -11.69 -8.66
CA VAL A 117 -25.14 -11.10 -7.97
C VAL A 117 -25.87 -12.11 -7.07
N ASP A 118 -26.07 -13.34 -7.53
CA ASP A 118 -26.83 -14.35 -6.78
C ASP A 118 -26.05 -14.87 -5.57
N VAL A 119 -24.73 -15.03 -5.70
CA VAL A 119 -23.85 -15.33 -4.57
C VAL A 119 -23.88 -14.18 -3.57
N VAL A 120 -23.83 -12.93 -4.02
CA VAL A 120 -23.95 -11.76 -3.14
C VAL A 120 -25.29 -11.76 -2.40
N ARG A 121 -26.42 -12.04 -3.07
CA ARG A 121 -27.74 -12.14 -2.40
C ARG A 121 -27.75 -13.22 -1.33
N LEU A 122 -27.16 -14.39 -1.63
CA LEU A 122 -27.02 -15.49 -0.67
C LEU A 122 -26.18 -15.05 0.54
N LEU A 123 -24.98 -14.53 0.34
CA LEU A 123 -24.11 -14.10 1.43
C LEU A 123 -24.79 -13.05 2.34
N LEU A 124 -25.55 -12.13 1.75
CA LEU A 124 -26.32 -11.13 2.50
C LEU A 124 -27.49 -11.73 3.28
N SER A 125 -28.13 -12.81 2.79
CA SER A 125 -29.16 -13.52 3.56
C SER A 125 -28.55 -14.26 4.76
N TRP A 126 -27.29 -14.68 4.64
CA TRP A 126 -26.47 -15.25 5.71
C TRP A 126 -25.79 -14.21 6.61
N ARG A 127 -26.20 -12.94 6.55
CA ARG A 127 -25.70 -11.83 7.40
C ARG A 127 -24.20 -11.55 7.23
N ALA A 128 -23.68 -11.68 6.01
CA ALA A 128 -22.34 -11.20 5.68
C ALA A 128 -22.17 -9.72 6.06
N ASN A 129 -21.01 -9.38 6.63
CA ASN A 129 -20.66 -8.02 6.99
C ASN A 129 -20.40 -7.17 5.74
N VAL A 130 -21.39 -6.34 5.41
CA VAL A 130 -21.40 -5.47 4.22
C VAL A 130 -20.31 -4.38 4.27
N ASP A 131 -19.96 -3.93 5.48
CA ASP A 131 -18.96 -2.89 5.72
C ASP A 131 -17.58 -3.48 6.08
N ALA A 132 -17.39 -4.80 5.90
CA ALA A 132 -16.10 -5.44 6.08
C ALA A 132 -15.04 -4.75 5.20
N ARG A 133 -13.85 -4.58 5.76
CA ARG A 133 -12.72 -3.97 5.09
C ARG A 133 -11.56 -4.94 4.95
N ASP A 134 -11.01 -5.03 3.76
CA ASP A 134 -9.77 -5.76 3.52
C ASP A 134 -8.54 -5.02 4.07
N ARG A 135 -7.36 -5.61 3.87
CA ARG A 135 -6.06 -5.04 4.28
C ARG A 135 -5.79 -3.65 3.70
N TRP A 136 -6.41 -3.31 2.56
CA TRP A 136 -6.26 -2.01 1.88
C TRP A 136 -7.38 -1.03 2.21
N GLY A 137 -8.32 -1.41 3.08
CA GLY A 137 -9.47 -0.60 3.45
C GLY A 137 -10.58 -0.57 2.38
N SER A 138 -10.51 -1.44 1.37
CA SER A 138 -11.57 -1.62 0.38
C SER A 138 -12.78 -2.31 1.02
N THR A 139 -13.97 -2.09 0.47
CA THR A 139 -15.19 -2.81 0.84
C THR A 139 -15.72 -3.54 -0.39
N ALA A 140 -16.54 -4.57 -0.20
CA ALA A 140 -17.19 -5.27 -1.31
C ALA A 140 -17.94 -4.33 -2.27
N ALA A 141 -18.56 -3.25 -1.76
CA ALA A 141 -19.18 -2.24 -2.61
C ALA A 141 -18.16 -1.39 -3.39
N ALA A 142 -16.99 -1.12 -2.82
CA ALA A 142 -15.88 -0.49 -3.55
C ALA A 142 -15.45 -1.36 -4.73
N ASP A 143 -15.25 -2.65 -4.47
CA ASP A 143 -14.74 -3.60 -5.44
C ASP A 143 -15.73 -3.77 -6.59
N ALA A 144 -17.01 -4.02 -6.29
CA ALA A 144 -18.05 -4.09 -7.30
C ALA A 144 -18.09 -2.85 -8.19
N LYS A 145 -17.96 -1.65 -7.60
CA LYS A 145 -17.93 -0.40 -8.37
C LYS A 145 -16.67 -0.24 -9.20
N TYR A 146 -15.52 -0.65 -8.66
CA TYR A 146 -14.22 -0.55 -9.33
C TYR A 146 -14.16 -1.46 -10.57
N TYR A 147 -14.69 -2.67 -10.47
CA TYR A 147 -14.74 -3.64 -11.56
C TYR A 147 -15.96 -3.46 -12.49
N GLY A 148 -16.84 -2.49 -12.22
CA GLY A 148 -17.97 -2.14 -13.10
C GLY A 148 -19.21 -3.03 -12.93
N HIS A 149 -19.33 -3.74 -11.82
CA HIS A 149 -20.48 -4.57 -11.47
C HIS A 149 -21.57 -3.72 -10.80
N ASP A 150 -22.22 -2.87 -11.60
CA ASP A 150 -23.22 -1.90 -11.13
C ASP A 150 -24.40 -2.55 -10.42
N GLU A 151 -24.86 -3.73 -10.87
CA GLU A 151 -25.95 -4.46 -10.22
C GLU A 151 -25.59 -4.87 -8.79
N VAL A 152 -24.39 -5.42 -8.59
CA VAL A 152 -23.87 -5.79 -7.27
C VAL A 152 -23.67 -4.55 -6.40
N TYR A 153 -23.07 -3.50 -6.96
CA TYR A 153 -22.86 -2.25 -6.25
C TYR A 153 -24.19 -1.65 -5.76
N ASN A 154 -25.20 -1.58 -6.62
CA ASN A 154 -26.51 -1.07 -6.29
C ASN A 154 -27.22 -1.96 -5.24
N LEU A 155 -27.08 -3.27 -5.33
CA LEU A 155 -27.59 -4.21 -4.34
C LEU A 155 -26.95 -4.00 -2.97
N LEU A 156 -25.62 -3.90 -2.89
CA LEU A 156 -24.90 -3.65 -1.64
C LEU A 156 -25.26 -2.29 -1.06
N LYS A 157 -25.33 -1.24 -1.90
CA LYS A 157 -25.75 0.10 -1.49
C LYS A 157 -27.19 0.10 -0.93
N PHE A 158 -28.11 -0.62 -1.57
CA PHE A 158 -29.49 -0.77 -1.07
C PHE A 158 -29.53 -1.46 0.29
N ARG A 159 -28.58 -2.38 0.55
CA ARG A 159 -28.41 -3.08 1.83
C ARG A 159 -27.61 -2.28 2.87
N GLY A 160 -27.35 -1.00 2.60
CA GLY A 160 -26.72 -0.08 3.56
C GLY A 160 -25.20 -0.03 3.49
N ALA A 161 -24.58 -0.63 2.47
CA ALA A 161 -23.13 -0.52 2.29
C ALA A 161 -22.71 0.94 2.23
N LYS A 162 -21.75 1.34 3.07
CA LYS A 162 -21.17 2.68 2.97
C LYS A 162 -20.38 2.76 1.68
N THR A 163 -20.81 3.66 0.80
CA THR A 163 -20.06 3.92 -0.43
C THR A 163 -18.67 4.40 -0.05
N PRO A 164 -17.59 3.74 -0.50
CA PRO A 164 -16.27 4.30 -0.32
C PRO A 164 -16.24 5.59 -1.12
N LYS A 165 -15.79 6.68 -0.48
CA LYS A 165 -15.34 7.85 -1.21
C LYS A 165 -14.19 7.33 -2.08
N ILE A 166 -14.43 7.06 -3.36
CA ILE A 166 -13.35 6.89 -4.34
C ILE A 166 -12.59 8.19 -4.22
N ARG A 167 -11.46 8.15 -3.51
CA ARG A 167 -10.60 9.31 -3.36
C ARG A 167 -10.02 9.52 -4.75
N LYS A 168 -10.67 10.33 -5.59
CA LYS A 168 -9.91 11.25 -6.45
C LYS A 168 -8.91 11.87 -5.48
N ALA A 169 -7.62 11.68 -5.74
CA ALA A 169 -6.53 12.16 -4.90
C ALA A 169 -6.87 13.61 -4.47
N PRO A 170 -7.31 13.83 -3.21
CA PRO A 170 -7.74 15.16 -2.83
C PRO A 170 -6.49 16.01 -2.76
N MET A 171 -6.40 16.93 -3.71
CA MET A 171 -5.25 17.83 -3.88
C MET A 171 -5.23 18.96 -2.86
N THR A 172 -6.32 19.15 -2.13
CA THR A 172 -6.43 20.11 -1.03
C THR A 172 -7.15 19.44 0.12
N VAL A 173 -6.50 19.48 1.27
CA VAL A 173 -7.00 18.89 2.51
C VAL A 173 -7.53 20.04 3.37
N PHE A 174 -8.85 20.16 3.47
CA PHE A 174 -9.47 21.19 4.31
C PHE A 174 -9.38 20.85 5.81
N ASP A 175 -9.26 19.56 6.14
CA ASP A 175 -9.17 19.05 7.51
C ASP A 175 -7.84 18.30 7.74
N PRO A 176 -7.02 18.65 8.75
CA PRO A 176 -5.72 18.01 9.01
C PRO A 176 -5.79 16.51 9.38
N LYS A 177 -7.00 15.93 9.48
CA LYS A 177 -7.26 14.50 9.65
C LYS A 177 -7.50 13.75 8.33
N GLU A 178 -7.61 14.46 7.21
CA GLU A 178 -7.90 13.90 5.88
C GLU A 178 -6.69 13.92 4.94
N VAL A 179 -5.48 14.07 5.48
CA VAL A 179 -4.24 14.05 4.69
C VAL A 179 -4.09 12.69 3.97
N PRO A 180 -3.94 12.67 2.64
CA PRO A 180 -3.72 11.44 1.90
C PRO A 180 -2.46 10.72 2.33
N GLU A 181 -2.48 9.38 2.34
CA GLU A 181 -1.30 8.58 2.70
C GLU A 181 -0.11 8.78 1.76
N TYR A 182 -0.35 9.23 0.52
CA TYR A 182 0.71 9.54 -0.43
C TYR A 182 1.37 10.90 -0.14
N GLU A 183 0.77 11.75 0.71
CA GLU A 183 1.29 13.09 0.97
C GLU A 183 2.57 13.00 1.81
N LEU A 184 3.67 13.47 1.24
CA LEU A 184 4.98 13.50 1.89
C LEU A 184 5.21 14.83 2.58
N ASN A 185 5.90 14.81 3.71
CA ASN A 185 6.42 16.05 4.29
C ASN A 185 7.61 16.53 3.45
N PRO A 186 7.57 17.74 2.86
CA PRO A 186 8.68 18.26 2.07
C PRO A 186 10.00 18.35 2.86
N GLU A 187 9.95 18.51 4.17
CA GLU A 187 11.14 18.54 5.03
C GLU A 187 11.89 17.20 5.08
N GLU A 188 11.23 16.09 4.76
CA GLU A 188 11.86 14.76 4.70
C GLU A 188 12.67 14.55 3.40
N LEU A 189 12.46 15.41 2.40
CA LEU A 189 13.13 15.33 1.10
C LEU A 189 14.44 16.13 1.11
N HIS A 190 15.55 15.41 1.17
CA HIS A 190 16.87 16.01 1.12
C HIS A 190 17.41 16.05 -0.32
N PHE A 191 17.34 17.23 -0.93
CA PHE A 191 17.87 17.46 -2.28
C PHE A 191 19.40 17.49 -2.28
N ARG A 192 20.02 16.80 -3.25
CA ARG A 192 21.47 16.91 -3.46
C ARG A 192 21.77 18.24 -4.14
N HIS A 193 22.49 19.13 -3.45
CA HIS A 193 23.09 20.30 -4.08
C HIS A 193 24.06 19.86 -5.19
N GLY A 194 23.79 20.26 -6.44
CA GLY A 194 24.74 20.15 -7.55
C GLY A 194 24.57 18.98 -8.53
N ALA A 195 23.43 18.29 -8.59
CA ALA A 195 23.17 17.31 -9.66
C ALA A 195 22.41 17.98 -10.81
N GLU A 196 23.09 18.10 -11.95
CA GLU A 196 22.65 18.74 -13.18
C GLU A 196 21.32 18.21 -13.74
N LEU A 197 20.59 19.18 -14.30
CA LEU A 197 19.32 19.12 -15.00
C LEU A 197 19.29 18.08 -16.12
N THR A 198 18.34 17.14 -16.05
CA THR A 198 17.68 16.64 -17.26
C THR A 198 16.49 17.55 -17.55
N LYS A 199 16.29 17.84 -18.83
CA LYS A 199 15.57 18.98 -19.42
C LYS A 199 14.05 19.05 -19.16
N GLU A 200 13.55 18.41 -18.10
CA GLU A 200 12.18 18.42 -17.62
C GLU A 200 12.23 18.25 -16.10
N SER A 201 12.19 19.35 -15.34
CA SER A 201 11.91 19.51 -13.88
C SER A 201 12.03 18.31 -12.91
N CYS A 202 12.97 17.39 -13.11
CA CYS A 202 13.18 16.19 -12.30
C CYS A 202 14.48 16.31 -11.53
N HIS A 203 14.39 16.23 -10.21
CA HIS A 203 15.49 16.36 -9.25
C HIS A 203 15.74 15.04 -8.54
N VAL A 204 16.98 14.81 -8.12
CA VAL A 204 17.32 13.64 -7.30
C VAL A 204 17.37 14.04 -5.83
N ALA A 205 16.56 13.37 -5.01
CA ALA A 205 16.51 13.60 -3.57
C ALA A 205 16.75 12.30 -2.78
N LYS A 206 16.90 12.44 -1.47
CA LYS A 206 16.85 11.33 -0.52
C LYS A 206 15.62 11.45 0.37
N TRP A 207 14.83 10.40 0.44
CA TRP A 207 13.70 10.25 1.35
C TRP A 207 13.97 9.05 2.27
N ASN A 208 14.00 9.25 3.59
CA ASN A 208 14.32 8.21 4.57
C ASN A 208 15.59 7.40 4.26
N GLY A 209 16.61 8.06 3.69
CA GLY A 209 17.87 7.43 3.29
C GLY A 209 17.86 6.76 1.90
N THR A 210 16.69 6.57 1.30
CA THR A 210 16.50 6.00 -0.04
C THR A 210 16.59 7.09 -1.11
N LYS A 211 17.28 6.83 -2.22
CA LYS A 211 17.32 7.77 -3.35
C LYS A 211 16.00 7.72 -4.11
N VAL A 212 15.47 8.88 -4.41
CA VAL A 212 14.20 9.06 -5.15
C VAL A 212 14.36 10.10 -6.24
N THR A 213 13.51 10.01 -7.25
CA THR A 213 13.34 11.04 -8.28
C THR A 213 12.16 11.91 -7.90
N VAL A 214 12.30 13.23 -8.04
CA VAL A 214 11.30 14.22 -7.64
C VAL A 214 10.99 15.11 -8.83
N LYS A 215 9.81 14.98 -9.41
CA LYS A 215 9.31 15.90 -10.43
C LYS A 215 8.65 17.09 -9.75
N MET A 216 9.18 18.29 -9.98
CA MET A 216 8.69 19.52 -9.35
C MET A 216 7.83 20.30 -10.34
N LEU A 217 6.70 20.82 -9.88
CA LEU A 217 5.92 21.84 -10.58
C LEU A 217 6.28 23.20 -9.97
N GLU A 218 6.97 24.02 -10.75
CA GLU A 218 7.45 25.33 -10.30
C GLU A 218 6.31 26.29 -9.93
N GLN A 219 6.65 27.29 -9.12
CA GLN A 219 5.72 28.28 -8.57
C GLN A 219 4.99 29.09 -9.67
N ASP A 220 5.67 29.39 -10.77
CA ASP A 220 5.10 30.17 -11.88
C ASP A 220 4.08 29.35 -12.70
N ALA A 221 4.23 28.02 -12.74
CA ALA A 221 3.30 27.10 -13.37
C ALA A 221 2.06 26.82 -12.50
N CYS A 222 2.12 27.04 -11.18
CA CYS A 222 0.99 26.82 -10.28
C CYS A 222 -0.18 27.82 -10.47
N SER A 223 -0.04 28.80 -11.39
CA SER A 223 -1.11 29.74 -11.72
C SER A 223 -1.96 29.28 -12.92
N ASP A 224 -1.45 28.34 -13.72
CA ASP A 224 -2.15 27.82 -14.90
C ASP A 224 -2.97 26.58 -14.56
N ALA A 225 -4.28 26.64 -14.83
CA ALA A 225 -5.19 25.55 -14.54
C ALA A 225 -4.89 24.29 -15.38
N GLU A 226 -4.33 24.45 -16.59
CA GLU A 226 -4.03 23.33 -17.48
C GLU A 226 -2.83 22.51 -16.96
N THR A 227 -1.74 23.17 -16.56
CA THR A 227 -0.56 22.50 -15.98
C THR A 227 -0.90 21.80 -14.66
N ILE A 228 -1.71 22.44 -13.80
CA ILE A 228 -2.21 21.82 -12.57
C ILE A 228 -3.05 20.58 -12.89
N ASN A 229 -3.93 20.64 -13.89
CA ASN A 229 -4.73 19.49 -14.30
C ASN A 229 -3.84 18.37 -14.88
N GLY A 230 -2.79 18.72 -15.64
CA GLY A 230 -1.78 17.77 -16.09
C GLY A 230 -1.09 17.05 -14.94
N PHE A 231 -0.62 17.80 -13.94
CA PHE A 231 -0.01 17.25 -12.72
C PHE A 231 -0.98 16.33 -11.96
N LYS A 232 -2.24 16.75 -11.80
CA LYS A 232 -3.29 15.94 -11.14
C LYS A 232 -3.56 14.64 -11.88
N ASN A 233 -3.62 14.70 -13.21
CA ASN A 233 -3.82 13.53 -14.04
C ASN A 233 -2.64 12.55 -13.88
N GLU A 234 -1.41 13.05 -13.95
CA GLU A 234 -0.20 12.23 -13.73
C GLU A 234 -0.19 11.56 -12.36
N LEU A 235 -0.44 12.32 -11.29
CA LEU A 235 -0.53 11.78 -9.93
C LEU A 235 -1.62 10.70 -9.82
N THR A 236 -2.79 10.94 -10.42
CA THR A 236 -3.91 9.99 -10.42
C THR A 236 -3.53 8.69 -11.14
N LEU A 237 -2.83 8.78 -12.27
CA LEU A 237 -2.36 7.60 -13.02
C LEU A 237 -1.32 6.81 -12.21
N MET A 238 -0.36 7.48 -11.57
CA MET A 238 0.66 6.83 -10.74
C MET A 238 0.08 6.16 -9.49
N LEU A 239 -1.00 6.70 -8.93
CA LEU A 239 -1.72 6.08 -7.82
C LEU A 239 -2.49 4.83 -8.26
N LYS A 240 -3.06 4.84 -9.48
CA LYS A 240 -3.88 3.75 -10.02
C LYS A 240 -3.04 2.57 -10.55
N ALA A 241 -1.92 2.85 -11.21
CA ALA A 241 -1.12 1.84 -11.92
C ALA A 241 0.12 1.43 -11.11
N ARG A 242 0.16 0.17 -10.64
CA ARG A 242 1.30 -0.39 -9.90
C ARG A 242 1.76 -1.69 -10.55
N HIS A 243 2.93 -1.66 -11.19
CA HIS A 243 3.48 -2.80 -11.92
C HIS A 243 5.02 -2.73 -11.97
N PRO A 244 5.77 -3.85 -11.91
CA PRO A 244 7.24 -3.85 -11.90
C PRO A 244 7.89 -3.30 -13.18
N ASN A 245 7.15 -3.20 -14.27
CA ASN A 245 7.59 -2.58 -15.53
C ASN A 245 7.09 -1.13 -15.70
N LEU A 246 6.51 -0.54 -14.66
CA LEU A 246 6.19 0.88 -14.57
C LEU A 246 7.06 1.52 -13.50
N ILE A 247 7.25 2.83 -13.60
CA ILE A 247 8.00 3.59 -12.59
C ILE A 247 7.20 3.54 -11.27
N GLN A 248 7.83 3.03 -10.22
CA GLN A 248 7.17 2.87 -8.94
C GLN A 248 6.93 4.24 -8.27
N PHE A 249 5.66 4.51 -7.96
CA PHE A 249 5.24 5.67 -7.18
C PHE A 249 5.64 5.52 -5.71
N VAL A 250 6.17 6.60 -5.12
CA VAL A 250 6.56 6.67 -3.71
C VAL A 250 5.61 7.58 -2.93
N GLY A 251 5.34 8.78 -3.45
CA GLY A 251 4.48 9.76 -2.80
C GLY A 251 4.42 11.07 -3.58
N ALA A 252 3.72 12.06 -3.05
CA ALA A 252 3.60 13.38 -3.66
C ALA A 252 3.54 14.47 -2.58
N VAL A 253 3.83 15.69 -2.97
CA VAL A 253 3.63 16.90 -2.17
C VAL A 253 2.63 17.74 -2.94
N THR A 254 1.41 17.83 -2.44
CA THR A 254 0.27 18.52 -3.08
C THR A 254 -0.18 19.74 -2.29
N GLN A 255 0.08 19.78 -0.98
CA GLN A 255 -0.32 20.89 -0.10
C GLN A 255 0.70 22.03 -0.04
N ASN A 256 1.93 21.79 -0.50
CA ASN A 256 3.00 22.78 -0.47
C ASN A 256 3.43 23.16 -1.89
N ILE A 257 3.87 24.41 -2.03
CA ILE A 257 4.51 24.91 -3.25
C ILE A 257 6.03 24.87 -3.04
N PRO A 258 6.80 24.35 -4.01
CA PRO A 258 6.35 23.75 -5.27
C PRO A 258 5.72 22.36 -5.06
N MET A 259 4.70 22.03 -5.86
CA MET A 259 4.10 20.69 -5.85
C MET A 259 5.10 19.68 -6.40
N MET A 260 5.09 18.45 -5.86
CA MET A 260 6.08 17.44 -6.22
C MET A 260 5.44 16.07 -6.42
N ILE A 261 5.94 15.30 -7.39
CA ILE A 261 5.68 13.86 -7.52
C ILE A 261 6.99 13.14 -7.25
N VAL A 262 6.97 12.20 -6.31
CA VAL A 262 8.13 11.42 -5.88
C VAL A 262 7.98 9.98 -6.36
N SER A 263 8.99 9.51 -7.09
CA SER A 263 9.06 8.18 -7.67
C SER A 263 10.41 7.52 -7.42
N GLU A 264 10.52 6.24 -7.76
CA GLU A 264 11.77 5.52 -7.62
C GLU A 264 12.93 6.16 -8.40
N TYR A 265 14.14 5.97 -7.89
CA TYR A 265 15.34 6.44 -8.56
C TYR A 265 15.85 5.43 -9.59
N LEU A 266 15.87 5.83 -10.87
CA LEU A 266 16.43 5.03 -11.96
C LEU A 266 17.90 5.42 -12.22
N PRO A 267 18.89 4.61 -11.82
CA PRO A 267 20.31 4.98 -11.90
C PRO A 267 20.85 5.04 -13.34
N LYS A 268 20.13 4.46 -14.30
CA LYS A 268 20.50 4.45 -15.72
C LYS A 268 19.97 5.67 -16.48
N GLY A 269 19.12 6.49 -15.85
CA GLY A 269 18.43 7.60 -16.49
C GLY A 269 17.38 7.14 -17.51
N ASP A 270 16.93 8.08 -18.33
CA ASP A 270 16.01 7.83 -19.43
C ASP A 270 16.62 6.94 -20.51
N PHE A 271 15.75 6.29 -21.30
CA PHE A 271 16.17 5.32 -22.28
C PHE A 271 17.02 5.94 -23.39
N GLY A 272 16.71 7.16 -23.83
CA GLY A 272 17.42 7.90 -24.86
C GLY A 272 18.85 8.27 -24.43
N SER A 273 19.03 8.78 -23.23
CA SER A 273 20.32 9.07 -22.60
C SER A 273 21.13 7.80 -22.40
N TYR A 274 20.48 6.71 -21.98
CA TYR A 274 21.13 5.41 -21.89
C TYR A 274 21.65 4.92 -23.25
N LEU A 275 20.84 5.03 -24.31
CA LEU A 275 21.24 4.65 -25.67
C LEU A 275 22.37 5.53 -26.21
N ARG A 276 22.33 6.86 -25.98
CA ARG A 276 23.42 7.77 -26.36
C ARG A 276 24.73 7.41 -25.69
N LYS A 277 24.69 7.03 -24.41
CA LYS A 277 25.89 6.64 -23.63
C LYS A 277 26.42 5.26 -23.98
N LYS A 278 25.55 4.30 -24.31
CA LYS A 278 25.95 2.90 -24.58
C LYS A 278 26.17 2.59 -26.05
N GLY A 279 25.60 3.36 -26.97
CA GLY A 279 25.60 3.06 -28.39
C GLY A 279 24.71 1.86 -28.73
N ARG A 280 25.04 1.17 -29.83
CA ARG A 280 24.25 0.05 -30.36
C ARG A 280 24.12 -1.09 -29.34
N LEU A 281 22.88 -1.47 -29.03
CA LEU A 281 22.61 -2.59 -28.14
C LEU A 281 22.77 -3.94 -28.85
N LYS A 282 23.21 -4.95 -28.10
CA LYS A 282 23.14 -6.35 -28.54
C LYS A 282 21.67 -6.77 -28.68
N ILE A 283 21.36 -7.59 -29.68
CA ILE A 283 20.00 -8.05 -30.00
C ILE A 283 19.26 -8.60 -28.77
N ILE A 284 19.93 -9.45 -27.97
CA ILE A 284 19.36 -10.04 -26.76
C ILE A 284 18.93 -8.97 -25.74
N LYS A 285 19.70 -7.89 -25.58
CA LYS A 285 19.34 -6.80 -24.65
C LYS A 285 18.22 -5.94 -25.21
N ALA A 286 18.23 -5.68 -26.51
CA ALA A 286 17.16 -4.94 -27.18
C ALA A 286 15.83 -5.66 -27.05
N LEU A 287 15.81 -6.99 -27.28
CA LEU A 287 14.62 -7.83 -27.10
C LEU A 287 14.11 -7.80 -25.66
N ARG A 288 15.01 -7.86 -24.66
CA ARG A 288 14.62 -7.77 -23.25
C ARG A 288 13.94 -6.44 -22.94
N PHE A 289 14.52 -5.32 -23.36
CA PHE A 289 13.90 -4.01 -23.16
C PHE A 289 12.56 -3.88 -23.88
N ALA A 290 12.44 -4.38 -25.11
CA ALA A 290 11.18 -4.37 -25.84
C ALA A 290 10.10 -5.18 -25.11
N LEU A 291 10.44 -6.35 -24.57
CA LEU A 291 9.51 -7.18 -23.78
C LEU A 291 9.09 -6.48 -22.48
N ASP A 292 10.03 -5.84 -21.78
CA ASP A 292 9.74 -5.13 -20.53
C ASP A 292 8.82 -3.93 -20.78
N ILE A 293 9.06 -3.16 -21.85
CA ILE A 293 8.19 -2.05 -22.27
C ILE A 293 6.81 -2.58 -22.66
N ALA A 294 6.74 -3.65 -23.46
CA ALA A 294 5.48 -4.25 -23.90
C ALA A 294 4.64 -4.73 -22.71
N ARG A 295 5.26 -5.34 -21.69
CA ARG A 295 4.57 -5.74 -20.46
C ARG A 295 3.98 -4.55 -19.71
N GLY A 296 4.75 -3.46 -19.58
CA GLY A 296 4.27 -2.23 -18.94
C GLY A 296 3.07 -1.64 -19.67
N ILE A 297 3.14 -1.53 -21.01
CA ILE A 297 2.04 -1.00 -21.83
C ILE A 297 0.82 -1.92 -21.79
N ASN A 298 1.02 -3.23 -21.88
CA ASN A 298 -0.08 -4.20 -21.81
C ASN A 298 -0.84 -4.09 -20.50
N TYR A 299 -0.12 -3.99 -19.37
CA TYR A 299 -0.73 -3.76 -18.06
C TYR A 299 -1.57 -2.48 -18.03
N LEU A 300 -1.05 -1.37 -18.57
CA LEU A 300 -1.81 -0.11 -18.62
C LEU A 300 -3.12 -0.25 -19.41
N HIS A 301 -3.10 -0.98 -20.53
CA HIS A 301 -4.28 -1.21 -21.36
C HIS A 301 -5.27 -2.21 -20.75
N GLU A 302 -4.82 -3.10 -19.85
CA GLU A 302 -5.68 -4.06 -19.15
C GLU A 302 -6.32 -3.49 -17.88
N CYS A 303 -5.87 -2.31 -17.39
CA CYS A 303 -6.47 -1.64 -16.26
C CYS A 303 -7.99 -1.42 -16.45
N LYS A 304 -8.78 -1.78 -15.43
CA LYS A 304 -10.22 -1.53 -15.34
C LYS A 304 -10.53 -0.37 -14.35
N PRO A 305 -11.68 0.32 -14.44
CA PRO A 305 -12.77 0.14 -15.42
C PRO A 305 -12.36 0.60 -16.84
N ASP A 306 -11.55 1.65 -16.94
CA ASP A 306 -11.05 2.17 -18.21
C ASP A 306 -9.55 1.89 -18.40
N PRO A 307 -9.13 1.52 -19.64
CA PRO A 307 -7.73 1.33 -19.99
C PRO A 307 -6.96 2.64 -19.88
N ILE A 308 -5.74 2.57 -19.35
CA ILE A 308 -4.84 3.72 -19.28
C ILE A 308 -4.06 3.82 -20.59
N ILE A 309 -4.34 4.84 -21.39
CA ILE A 309 -3.62 5.11 -22.63
C ILE A 309 -2.46 6.06 -22.30
N HIS A 310 -1.22 5.63 -22.58
CA HIS A 310 -0.01 6.41 -22.25
C HIS A 310 0.06 7.77 -22.99
N CYS A 311 -0.48 7.84 -24.21
CA CYS A 311 -0.58 9.03 -25.08
C CYS A 311 0.74 9.74 -25.48
N ASN A 312 1.87 9.47 -24.83
CA ASN A 312 3.14 10.12 -25.10
C ASN A 312 4.33 9.14 -24.99
N LEU A 313 4.28 8.01 -25.72
CA LEU A 313 5.34 7.00 -25.64
C LEU A 313 6.58 7.47 -26.41
N THR A 314 7.60 7.88 -25.68
CA THR A 314 8.87 8.39 -26.23
C THR A 314 10.06 7.65 -25.61
N SER A 315 11.26 7.90 -26.12
CA SER A 315 12.49 7.35 -25.54
C SER A 315 12.97 8.12 -24.30
N THR A 316 12.27 9.17 -23.90
CA THR A 316 12.60 10.07 -22.79
C THR A 316 11.80 9.70 -21.55
#